data_AF-A0A0F9FNK2-F1
#
_entry.id   AF-A0A0F9FNK2-F1
#
_cell.length_a   1.000
_cell.length_b   1.000
_cell.length_c   1.000
_cell.angle_alpha   90.00
_cell.angle_beta   90.00
_cell.angle_gamma   90.00
#
_symmetry.space_group_name_H-M   'P 1'
#
loop_
_entity.id
_entity.type
_entity.pdbx_description
1 polymer ?
#
loop_
_entity_poly.entity_id
_entity_poly.type
_entity_poly.pdbx_seq_one_letter_code
_entity_poly.pdbx_strand_id
1 'polypeptide(L)' 'MPDFEVTIEFEVFCTCGAGLCGGSTGHTPGRGQAFVEVEPCETCLKEEYDKGHDEGYKDGFGEPG' A
#
# COMPACT_ATOMS: atom_id res chain seq x y z
N MET A 1 -31.35 -23.39 -12.54
CA MET A 1 -29.93 -23.26 -12.91
C MET A 1 -29.16 -23.47 -11.63
N PRO A 2 -28.14 -24.33 -11.57
CA PRO A 2 -27.30 -24.41 -10.39
C PRO A 2 -26.54 -23.09 -10.24
N ASP A 3 -26.70 -22.44 -9.09
CA ASP A 3 -25.90 -21.29 -8.68
C ASP A 3 -24.52 -21.80 -8.26
N PHE A 4 -23.49 -21.45 -9.03
CA PHE A 4 -22.11 -21.75 -8.68
C PHE A 4 -21.56 -20.55 -7.90
N GLU A 5 -21.11 -20.77 -6.68
CA GLU A 5 -20.45 -19.74 -5.88
C GLU A 5 -18.99 -19.65 -6.34
N VAL A 6 -18.61 -18.51 -6.92
CA VAL A 6 -17.23 -18.25 -7.36
C VAL A 6 -16.58 -17.30 -6.36
N THR A 7 -15.66 -17.82 -5.55
CA THR A 7 -14.85 -17.02 -4.63
C THR A 7 -13.57 -16.57 -5.35
N ILE A 8 -13.31 -15.26 -5.34
CA ILE A 8 -12.06 -14.68 -5.88
C ILE A 8 -11.24 -14.17 -4.70
N GLU A 9 -10.08 -14.77 -4.49
CA GLU A 9 -9.08 -14.31 -3.52
C GLU A 9 -7.99 -13.55 -4.26
N PHE A 10 -7.64 -12.36 -3.78
CA PHE A 10 -6.54 -11.56 -4.30
C PHE A 10 -5.74 -10.98 -3.13
N GLU A 11 -4.44 -10.79 -3.35
CA GLU A 11 -3.52 -10.20 -2.37
C GLU A 11 -2.95 -8.90 -2.94
N VAL A 12 -2.76 -7.89 -2.07
CA VAL A 12 -2.27 -6.58 -2.48
C VAL A 12 -0.89 -6.32 -1.88
N PHE A 13 0.03 -5.90 -2.73
CA PHE A 13 1.43 -5.63 -2.38
C PHE A 13 1.77 -4.17 -2.62
N CYS A 14 2.63 -3.62 -1.77
CA CYS A 14 3.26 -2.32 -2.03
C CYS A 14 4.40 -2.49 -3.05
N THR A 15 4.72 -1.43 -3.79
CA THR A 15 5.86 -1.38 -4.71
C THR A 15 7.22 -1.56 -4.02
N CYS A 16 7.28 -1.34 -2.69
CA CYS A 16 8.47 -1.66 -1.89
C CYS A 16 8.67 -3.17 -1.64
N GLY A 17 7.77 -4.03 -2.15
CA GLY A 17 7.85 -5.48 -1.98
C GLY A 17 7.32 -5.97 -0.62
N ALA A 18 6.98 -5.06 0.29
CA ALA A 18 6.25 -5.41 1.50
C ALA A 18 4.79 -5.77 1.13
N GLY A 19 4.32 -6.91 1.65
CA GLY A 19 2.87 -7.08 1.83
C GLY A 19 2.38 -5.92 2.68
N LEU A 20 1.15 -5.43 2.45
CA LEU A 20 0.59 -4.24 3.12
C LEU A 20 0.35 -4.41 4.63
N CYS A 21 1.16 -5.21 5.32
CA CYS A 21 1.06 -5.52 6.73
C CYS A 21 -0.31 -6.10 7.13
N GLY A 22 -1.08 -6.64 6.18
CA GLY A 22 -2.47 -7.05 6.39
C GLY A 22 -3.47 -5.88 6.54
N GLY A 23 -3.04 -4.63 6.33
CA GLY A 23 -3.84 -3.41 6.40
C GLY A 23 -4.64 -3.12 5.13
N SER A 24 -5.19 -4.17 4.50
CA SER A 24 -6.04 -4.03 3.31
C SER A 24 -7.44 -4.56 3.60
N THR A 25 -8.46 -3.74 3.36
CA THR A 25 -9.87 -4.12 3.50
C THR A 25 -10.55 -4.17 2.14
N GLY A 26 -11.05 -5.35 1.77
CA GLY A 26 -11.89 -5.52 0.59
C GLY A 26 -13.34 -5.17 0.90
N HIS A 27 -13.96 -4.31 0.10
CA HIS A 27 -15.40 -4.08 0.14
C HIS A 27 -15.96 -3.94 -1.26
N THR A 28 -17.24 -4.23 -1.47
CA THR A 28 -17.90 -4.02 -2.76
C THR A 28 -18.99 -2.99 -2.56
N PRO A 29 -18.76 -1.69 -2.86
CA PRO A 29 -19.84 -0.73 -2.90
C PRO A 29 -20.82 -1.18 -3.99
N GLY A 30 -22.13 -0.97 -3.76
CA GLY A 30 -23.26 -1.63 -4.44
C GLY A 30 -23.35 -1.58 -5.98
N ARG A 31 -22.31 -1.15 -6.70
CA ARG A 31 -22.13 -1.27 -8.15
C ARG A 31 -21.41 -2.55 -8.60
N GLY A 32 -21.15 -3.50 -7.70
CA GLY A 32 -20.61 -4.82 -8.06
C GLY A 32 -19.14 -4.82 -8.49
N GLN A 33 -18.40 -3.76 -8.16
CA GLN A 33 -16.96 -3.68 -8.39
C GLN A 33 -16.23 -3.95 -7.09
N ALA A 34 -15.22 -4.83 -7.12
CA ALA A 34 -14.34 -5.02 -5.98
C ALA A 34 -13.57 -3.72 -5.71
N PHE A 35 -13.71 -3.20 -4.50
CA PHE A 35 -12.89 -2.11 -3.97
C PHE A 35 -11.96 -2.66 -2.91
N VAL A 36 -10.75 -2.11 -2.89
CA VAL A 36 -9.74 -2.43 -1.89
C VAL A 36 -9.27 -1.12 -1.29
N GLU A 37 -9.49 -0.97 0.00
CA GLU A 37 -8.93 0.11 0.79
C GLU A 37 -7.62 -0.37 1.41
N VAL A 38 -6.58 0.45 1.30
CA VAL A 38 -5.24 0.13 1.76
C VAL A 38 -4.78 1.22 2.72
N GLU A 39 -4.51 0.85 3.96
CA GLU A 39 -3.92 1.75 4.95
C GLU A 39 -2.41 1.52 5.03
N PRO A 40 -1.59 2.59 5.04
CA PRO A 40 -0.16 2.46 5.20
C PRO A 40 0.16 1.99 6.62
N CYS A 41 0.97 0.94 6.77
CA CYS A 41 1.47 0.51 8.07
C CYS A 41 2.61 1.40 8.58
N GLU A 42 2.88 1.33 9.89
CA GLU A 42 3.92 2.13 10.56
C GLU A 42 5.30 1.99 9.90
N THR A 43 5.65 0.79 9.42
CA THR A 43 6.90 0.54 8.70
C THR A 43 6.99 1.35 7.42
N CYS A 44 5.94 1.33 6.59
CA CYS A 44 5.88 2.12 5.36
C CYS A 44 5.96 3.62 5.66
N LEU A 45 5.27 4.08 6.70
CA LEU A 45 5.32 5.49 7.12
C LEU A 45 6.71 5.90 7.59
N LYS A 46 7.41 5.02 8.30
CA LYS A 46 8.77 5.27 8.78
C LYS A 46 9.79 5.34 7.64
N GLU A 47 9.71 4.42 6.68
CA GLU A 47 10.60 4.43 5.52
C GLU A 47 10.45 5.71 4.69
N GLU A 48 9.22 6.14 4.44
CA GLU A 48 8.98 7.40 3.72
C GLU A 48 9.41 8.63 4.54
N TYR A 49 9.29 8.59 5.87
CA TYR A 49 9.82 9.62 6.75
C TYR A 49 11.35 9.72 6.66
N ASP A 50 12.05 8.58 6.76
CA ASP A 50 13.51 8.51 6.70
C ASP A 50 14.01 8.98 5.31
N LYS A 51 13.34 8.57 4.22
CA LYS A 51 13.64 9.05 2.86
C LYS A 51 13.47 10.57 2.75
N GLY A 52 12.34 11.11 3.19
CA GLY A 52 12.09 12.54 3.13
C GLY A 52 13.08 13.35 3.98
N HIS A 53 13.51 12.79 5.12
CA HIS A 53 14.54 13.40 5.95
C HIS A 53 15.91 13.40 5.24
N ASP A 54 16.30 12.29 4.61
CA ASP A 54 17.56 12.18 3.86
C ASP A 54 17.58 13.07 2.62
N GLU A 55 16.48 13.13 1.86
CA GLU A 55 16.31 14.03 0.71
C GLU A 55 16.41 15.49 1.16
N GLY A 56 15.70 15.87 2.23
CA GLY A 56 15.78 17.22 2.79
C GLY A 56 17.19 17.57 3.30
N TYR A 57 17.92 16.60 3.86
CA TYR A 57 19.31 16.80 4.26
C TYR A 57 20.23 17.02 3.04
N LYS A 58 20.09 16.22 1.98
CA LYS A 58 20.86 16.38 0.73
C LYS A 58 20.57 17.72 0.05
N ASP A 59 19.30 18.11 -0.04
CA ASP A 59 18.88 19.38 -0.64
C ASP A 59 19.36 20.59 0.18
N GLY A 60 19.35 20.47 1.51
CA GLY A 60 19.72 21.54 2.43
C GLY A 60 21.24 21.74 2.57
N PHE A 61 22.01 20.67 2.51
CA PHE A 61 23.46 20.73 2.73
C PHE A 61 24.29 20.64 1.45
N GLY A 62 23.67 20.24 0.33
CA GLY A 62 24.36 20.03 -0.94
C GLY A 62 25.38 18.91 -0.81
N GLU A 63 25.27 17.85 -1.60
CA GLU A 63 26.38 16.90 -1.69
C GLU A 63 27.66 17.67 -2.06
N PRO A 64 28.75 17.59 -1.26
CA PRO A 64 30.04 18.05 -1.74
C PRO A 64 30.42 17.13 -2.90
N GLY A 65 30.38 17.67 -4.11
CA GLY A 65 30.90 17.00 -5.31
C GLY A 65 32.39 16.69 -5.23
#